data_AF-A0A933R9R7-F1
#
_entry.id   AF-A0A933R9R7-F1
#
_cell.length_a   1.000
_cell.length_b   1.000
_cell.length_c   1.000
_cell.angle_alpha   90.00
_cell.angle_beta   90.00
_cell.angle_gamma   90.00
#
_symmetry.space_group_name_H-M   'P 1'
#
loop_
_entity.id
_entity.type
_entity.pdbx_description
1 polymer ?
#
loop_
_entity_poly.entity_id
_entity_poly.type
_entity_poly.pdbx_seq_one_letter_code
_entity_poly.pdbx_strand_id
1 'polypeptide(L)'
;MRRRLVLSTVLIIVAVLAALVPPVVVLVRRAAERELEVRLTSQASSISTAIADQLIQFDPPTVSDVARFVPEGDLLLITDSDGNVRLRFGDPTSVSISGSASGPAGTTVTLSTG
;
A
#
# COMPACT_ATOMS: atom_id res chain seq x y z
N MET A 1 -55.91 9.05 -2.08
CA MET A 1 -55.25 7.74 -1.85
C MET A 1 -53.99 7.51 -2.70
N ARG A 2 -53.95 7.85 -4.00
CA ARG A 2 -52.77 7.66 -4.87
C ARG A 2 -51.46 8.27 -4.36
N ARG A 3 -51.51 9.46 -3.74
CA ARG A 3 -50.34 10.12 -3.15
C ARG A 3 -49.67 9.32 -2.02
N ARG A 4 -50.44 8.59 -1.19
CA ARG A 4 -49.88 7.78 -0.09
C ARG A 4 -49.13 6.56 -0.60
N LEU A 5 -49.64 5.94 -1.67
CA LEU A 5 -49.01 4.77 -2.28
C LEU A 5 -47.66 5.15 -2.92
N VAL A 6 -47.63 6.25 -3.67
CA VAL A 6 -46.39 6.79 -4.26
C VAL A 6 -45.37 7.14 -3.17
N LEU A 7 -45.82 7.74 -2.06
CA LEU A 7 -44.93 8.12 -0.96
C LEU A 7 -44.28 6.89 -0.31
N SER A 8 -45.05 5.83 -0.07
CA SER A 8 -44.50 4.56 0.44
C SER A 8 -43.51 3.91 -0.53
N THR A 9 -43.80 3.91 -1.83
CA THR A 9 -42.88 3.34 -2.83
C THR A 9 -41.56 4.11 -2.86
N VAL A 10 -41.61 5.44 -2.85
CA VAL A 10 -40.41 6.29 -2.81
C VAL A 10 -39.60 6.03 -1.53
N LEU A 11 -40.28 5.91 -0.38
CA LEU A 11 -39.61 5.69 0.90
C LEU A 11 -38.91 4.33 0.94
N ILE A 12 -39.54 3.28 0.40
CA ILE A 12 -38.92 1.96 0.27
C ILE A 12 -37.71 2.01 -0.64
N ILE A 13 -37.81 2.67 -1.81
CA ILE A 13 -36.68 2.81 -2.74
C ILE A 13 -35.52 3.53 -2.07
N VAL A 14 -35.77 4.64 -1.36
CA VAL A 14 -34.73 5.38 -0.64
C VAL A 14 -34.11 4.54 0.48
N ALA A 15 -34.90 3.79 1.23
CA ALA A 15 -34.39 2.89 2.28
C ALA A 15 -33.51 1.78 1.71
N VAL A 16 -33.91 1.18 0.58
CA VAL A 16 -33.12 0.16 -0.13
C VAL A 16 -31.83 0.75 -0.67
N LEU A 17 -31.87 1.94 -1.28
CA LEU A 17 -30.67 2.64 -1.75
C LEU A 17 -29.72 2.95 -0.59
N ALA A 18 -30.24 3.49 0.52
CA ALA A 18 -29.44 3.79 1.71
C ALA A 18 -28.81 2.53 2.32
N ALA A 19 -29.52 1.41 2.31
CA ALA A 19 -29.00 0.13 2.79
C ALA A 19 -27.89 -0.46 1.88
N LEU A 20 -27.89 -0.12 0.59
CA LEU A 20 -26.85 -0.56 -0.35
C LEU A 20 -25.56 0.27 -0.30
N VAL A 21 -25.60 1.50 0.21
CA VAL A 21 -24.40 2.36 0.24
C VAL A 21 -23.27 1.77 1.11
N PRO A 22 -23.50 1.33 2.37
CA PRO A 22 -22.43 0.80 3.22
C PRO A 22 -21.64 -0.38 2.61
N PRO A 23 -22.28 -1.45 2.08
CA PRO A 23 -21.51 -2.57 1.52
C PRO A 23 -20.70 -2.16 0.29
N VAL A 24 -21.23 -1.27 -0.56
CA VAL A 24 -20.51 -0.78 -1.75
C VAL A 24 -19.27 0.02 -1.34
N VAL A 25 -19.40 0.92 -0.37
CA VAL A 25 -18.26 1.72 0.14
C VAL A 25 -17.15 0.83 0.69
N VAL A 26 -17.51 -0.20 1.48
CA VAL A 26 -16.53 -1.16 2.02
C VAL A 26 -15.81 -1.91 0.91
N LEU A 27 -16.53 -2.31 -0.14
CA LEU A 27 -15.98 -3.07 -1.26
C LEU A 27 -15.00 -2.23 -2.08
N VAL A 28 -15.36 -0.98 -2.38
CA VAL A 28 -14.49 -0.03 -3.10
C VAL A 28 -13.24 0.28 -2.30
N ARG A 29 -13.37 0.54 -0.99
CA ARG A 29 -12.22 0.79 -0.12
C ARG A 29 -11.24 -0.37 -0.11
N ARG A 30 -11.73 -1.60 0.05
CA ARG A 30 -10.88 -2.82 0.01
C ARG A 30 -10.21 -3.03 -1.34
N ALA A 31 -10.91 -2.72 -2.44
CA ALA A 31 -10.34 -2.81 -3.78
C ALA A 31 -9.22 -1.76 -3.98
N ALA A 32 -9.43 -0.54 -3.50
CA ALA A 32 -8.41 0.51 -3.54
C ALA A 32 -7.18 0.15 -2.71
N GLU A 33 -7.37 -0.33 -1.47
CA GLU A 33 -6.28 -0.76 -0.59
C GLU A 33 -5.45 -1.89 -1.24
N ARG A 34 -6.09 -2.88 -1.85
CA ARG A 34 -5.40 -3.97 -2.56
C ARG A 34 -4.62 -3.49 -3.78
N GLU A 35 -5.19 -2.59 -4.58
CA GLU A 35 -4.50 -2.02 -5.74
C GLU A 35 -3.25 -1.23 -5.31
N LEU A 36 -3.36 -0.45 -4.23
CA LEU A 36 -2.23 0.25 -3.62
C LEU A 36 -1.16 -0.73 -3.12
N GLU A 37 -1.55 -1.78 -2.42
CA GLU A 37 -0.63 -2.83 -1.94
C GLU A 37 0.11 -3.54 -3.07
N VAL A 38 -0.58 -3.89 -4.17
CA VAL A 38 0.03 -4.50 -5.35
C VAL A 38 1.04 -3.56 -6.00
N ARG A 39 0.71 -2.27 -6.10
CA ARG A 39 1.63 -1.24 -6.63
C ARG A 39 2.87 -1.10 -5.75
N LEU A 40 2.70 -0.97 -4.44
CA LEU A 40 3.82 -0.86 -3.50
C LEU A 40 4.70 -2.11 -3.52
N THR A 41 4.10 -3.30 -3.66
CA THR A 41 4.83 -4.56 -3.80
C THR A 41 5.63 -4.60 -5.11
N SER A 42 5.05 -4.13 -6.22
CA SER A 42 5.75 -4.03 -7.50
C SER A 42 6.90 -3.00 -7.45
N GLN A 43 6.71 -1.88 -6.75
CA GLN A 43 7.76 -0.90 -6.50
C GLN A 43 8.87 -1.48 -5.62
N ALA A 44 8.53 -2.12 -4.51
CA ALA A 44 9.48 -2.80 -3.64
C ALA A 44 10.29 -3.86 -4.40
N SER A 45 9.67 -4.61 -5.31
CA SER A 45 10.35 -5.58 -6.18
C SER A 45 11.31 -4.92 -7.17
N SER A 46 10.90 -3.78 -7.74
CA SER A 46 11.75 -3.00 -8.65
C SER A 46 12.96 -2.41 -7.92
N ILE A 47 12.75 -1.89 -6.70
CA ILE A 47 13.80 -1.38 -5.83
C ILE A 47 14.75 -2.50 -5.44
N SER A 48 14.22 -3.64 -4.98
CA SER A 48 14.98 -4.86 -4.67
C SER A 48 15.88 -5.29 -5.84
N THR A 49 15.37 -5.22 -7.07
CA THR A 49 16.14 -5.54 -8.27
C THR A 49 17.21 -4.47 -8.55
N ALA A 50 16.88 -3.19 -8.39
CA ALA A 50 17.82 -2.08 -8.63
C ALA A 50 19.00 -2.07 -7.65
N ILE A 51 18.79 -2.53 -6.41
CA ILE A 51 19.83 -2.65 -5.38
C ILE A 51 20.42 -4.06 -5.28
N ALA A 52 19.95 -5.00 -6.11
CA ALA A 52 20.33 -6.41 -6.01
C ALA A 52 21.84 -6.60 -6.17
N ASP A 53 22.43 -5.95 -7.16
CA ASP A 53 23.88 -6.04 -7.42
C ASP A 53 24.72 -5.52 -6.26
N GLN A 54 24.27 -4.45 -5.59
CA GLN A 54 24.95 -3.87 -4.43
C GLN A 54 24.89 -4.83 -3.23
N LEU A 55 23.70 -5.39 -2.96
CA LEU A 55 23.50 -6.37 -1.91
C LEU A 55 24.29 -7.66 -2.13
N ILE A 56 24.40 -8.14 -3.38
CA ILE A 56 25.21 -9.31 -3.75
C ILE A 56 26.70 -9.05 -3.55
N GLN A 57 27.16 -7.82 -3.84
CA GLN A 57 28.54 -7.40 -3.62
C GLN A 57 28.86 -7.06 -2.16
N PHE A 58 27.91 -7.28 -1.24
CA PHE A 58 27.99 -6.88 0.17
C PHE A 58 28.20 -5.38 0.39
N ASP A 59 27.96 -4.56 -0.63
CA ASP A 59 28.00 -3.11 -0.54
C ASP A 59 26.61 -2.60 -0.12
N PRO A 60 26.44 -2.05 1.08
CA PRO A 60 25.13 -1.59 1.53
C PRO A 60 24.65 -0.43 0.64
N PRO A 61 23.41 -0.50 0.11
CA PRO A 61 22.86 0.58 -0.70
C PRO A 61 22.90 1.90 0.07
N THR A 62 23.36 2.98 -0.56
CA THR A 62 23.42 4.28 0.09
C THR A 62 22.08 5.02 0.00
N VAL A 63 21.83 5.94 0.92
CA VAL A 63 20.62 6.77 0.94
C VAL A 63 20.37 7.45 -0.42
N SER A 64 21.44 7.92 -1.08
CA SER A 64 21.37 8.56 -2.40
C SER A 64 20.86 7.63 -3.50
N ASP A 65 21.16 6.33 -3.42
CA ASP A 65 20.76 5.34 -4.42
C ASP A 65 19.28 5.00 -4.35
N VAL A 66 18.70 5.08 -3.14
CA VAL A 66 17.31 4.75 -2.84
C VAL A 66 16.38 5.96 -2.81
N ALA A 67 16.91 7.16 -2.55
CA ALA A 67 16.13 8.41 -2.52
C ALA A 67 15.37 8.70 -3.82
N ARG A 68 15.88 8.27 -4.98
CA ARG A 68 15.20 8.40 -6.27
C ARG A 68 13.97 7.50 -6.45
N PHE A 69 13.84 6.46 -5.61
CA PHE A 69 12.78 5.47 -5.71
C PHE A 69 11.70 5.63 -4.63
N VAL A 70 11.97 6.45 -3.60
CA VAL A 70 11.06 6.64 -2.47
C VAL A 70 10.47 8.05 -2.58
N PRO A 71 9.17 8.17 -2.89
CA PRO A 71 8.48 9.46 -2.89
C PRO A 71 8.59 10.19 -1.55
N GLU A 72 8.47 11.52 -1.56
CA GLU A 72 8.38 12.29 -0.32
C GLU A 72 7.13 11.86 0.48
N GLY A 73 7.33 11.52 1.76
CA GLY A 73 6.26 11.04 2.65
C GLY A 73 6.15 9.52 2.77
N ASP A 74 6.89 8.76 1.94
CA ASP A 74 6.95 7.30 2.03
C ASP A 74 8.16 6.83 2.86
N LEU A 75 8.07 5.61 3.38
CA LEU A 75 9.11 4.93 4.14
C LEU A 75 9.61 3.70 3.38
N LEU A 76 10.91 3.63 3.19
CA LEU A 76 11.59 2.43 2.75
C LEU A 76 12.39 1.81 3.89
N LEU A 77 12.24 0.50 4.04
CA LEU A 77 12.92 -0.27 5.06
C LEU A 77 13.50 -1.53 4.41
N ILE A 78 14.82 -1.70 4.52
CA ILE A 78 15.53 -2.87 4.04
C ILE A 78 15.97 -3.67 5.26
N THR A 79 15.45 -4.89 5.35
CA THR A 79 15.69 -5.82 6.45
C THR A 79 16.52 -6.99 5.95
N ASP A 80 17.47 -7.46 6.74
CA ASP A 80 18.25 -8.66 6.45
C ASP A 80 17.48 -9.97 6.75
N SER A 81 18.04 -11.13 6.39
CA SER A 81 17.47 -12.44 6.69
C SER A 81 17.24 -12.69 8.18
N ASP A 82 18.04 -12.03 9.03
CA ASP A 82 17.97 -12.11 10.48
C ASP A 82 16.93 -11.15 11.09
N GLY A 83 16.21 -10.38 10.27
CA GLY A 83 15.26 -9.38 10.75
C GLY A 83 15.89 -8.03 11.14
N ASN A 84 17.19 -7.85 10.92
CA ASN A 84 17.91 -6.62 11.24
C ASN A 84 17.69 -5.54 10.16
N VAL A 85 17.39 -4.31 10.57
CA VAL A 85 17.24 -3.19 9.64
C VAL A 85 18.61 -2.72 9.17
N ARG A 86 18.91 -2.91 7.88
CA ARG A 86 20.16 -2.46 7.27
C ARG A 86 20.07 -1.02 6.77
N LEU A 87 18.89 -0.64 6.29
CA LEU A 87 18.64 0.72 5.80
C LEU A 87 17.20 1.12 6.10
N ARG A 88 17.04 2.36 6.56
CA ARG A 88 15.75 3.03 6.74
C ARG A 88 15.84 4.40 6.08
N PHE A 89 14.90 4.69 5.19
CA PHE A 89 14.85 5.97 4.50
C PHE A 89 13.42 6.49 4.41
N GLY A 90 13.26 7.79 4.60
CA GLY A 90 11.95 8.44 4.67
C GLY A 90 11.37 8.47 6.10
N ASP A 91 10.35 9.29 6.28
CA ASP A 91 9.64 9.46 7.55
C ASP A 91 8.15 9.69 7.27
N PRO A 92 7.33 8.63 7.30
CA PRO A 92 5.92 8.75 6.98
C PRO A 92 5.22 9.34 8.20
N THR A 93 4.45 10.40 8.01
CA THR A 93 3.62 11.00 9.07
C THR A 93 2.62 10.00 9.67
N SER A 94 2.21 9.01 8.88
CA SER A 94 1.45 7.83 9.28
C SER A 94 1.76 6.67 8.35
N VAL A 95 1.76 5.43 8.85
CA VAL A 95 1.84 4.23 8.00
C VAL A 95 0.44 3.66 7.83
N SER A 96 -0.08 3.75 6.62
CA SER A 96 -1.44 3.31 6.27
C SER A 96 -1.44 1.99 5.51
N ILE A 97 -0.49 1.82 4.58
CA ILE A 97 -0.40 0.67 3.67
C ILE A 97 1.08 0.36 3.44
N SER A 98 1.44 -0.92 3.37
CA SER A 98 2.80 -1.37 3.10
C SER A 98 2.81 -2.48 2.05
N GLY A 99 3.80 -2.46 1.16
CA GLY A 99 4.14 -3.57 0.26
C GLY A 99 5.54 -4.08 0.56
N SER A 100 5.75 -5.38 0.42
CA SER A 100 7.05 -6.02 0.71
C SER A 100 7.48 -6.94 -0.42
N ALA A 101 8.77 -6.93 -0.75
CA ALA A 101 9.37 -7.82 -1.72
C ALA A 101 10.66 -8.44 -1.18
N SER A 102 10.88 -9.72 -1.49
CA SER A 102 12.14 -10.39 -1.19
C SER A 102 13.26 -9.88 -2.09
N GLY A 103 14.43 -9.69 -1.50
CA GLY A 103 15.68 -9.36 -2.18
C GLY A 103 16.71 -10.47 -2.08
N PRO A 104 17.85 -10.30 -2.76
CA PRO A 104 18.95 -11.26 -2.70
C PRO A 104 19.52 -11.38 -1.28
N ALA A 105 20.22 -12.48 -1.03
CA ALA A 105 20.81 -12.83 0.27
C ALA A 105 19.80 -12.90 1.45
N GLY A 106 18.51 -13.12 1.16
CA GLY A 106 17.46 -13.24 2.19
C GLY A 106 16.98 -11.89 2.74
N THR A 107 17.34 -10.78 2.08
CA THR A 107 16.85 -9.45 2.45
C THR A 107 15.37 -9.28 2.10
N THR A 108 14.69 -8.37 2.79
CA THR A 108 13.32 -7.97 2.50
C THR A 108 13.27 -6.46 2.37
N VAL A 109 12.73 -5.98 1.25
CA VAL A 109 12.48 -4.55 1.00
C VAL A 109 11.01 -4.28 1.27
N THR A 110 10.74 -3.41 2.23
CA THR A 110 9.38 -2.97 2.58
C THR A 110 9.25 -1.49 2.23
N LEU A 111 8.22 -1.16 1.47
CA LEU A 111 7.83 0.21 1.16
C LEU A 111 6.46 0.49 1.81
N SER A 112 6.39 1.53 2.61
CA SER A 112 5.20 1.92 3.35
C SER A 112 4.82 3.35 3.03
N THR A 113 3.53 3.60 2.88
CA THR A 113 2.97 4.94 2.62
C THR A 113 1.87 5.21 3.65
N GLY A 114 1.56 6.47 3.91
CA GLY A 114 0.33 6.78 4.63
C GLY A 114 0.02 8.23 4.85
#